data_AF-A0A832JZE3-F1
#
_entry.id   AF-A0A832JZE3-F1
#
_cell.length_a   1.000
_cell.length_b   1.000
_cell.length_c   1.000
_cell.angle_alpha   90.00
_cell.angle_beta   90.00
_cell.angle_gamma   90.00
#
_symmetry.space_group_name_H-M   'P 1'
#
loop_
_entity.id
_entity.type
_entity.pdbx_description
1 polymer ?
#
loop_
_entity_poly.entity_id
_entity_poly.type
_entity_poly.pdbx_seq_one_letter_code
_entity_poly.pdbx_strand_id
1 'polypeptide(L)' 'MEQVRNLVEARAIPYTIWSDQQGEASKAFGGVRLTPTFFVLDANARIRYQHIGEFDTERVDRLLERLTS' A
#
# COMPACT_ATOMS: atom_id res chain seq x y z
N MET A 1 12.11 12.94 8.77
CA MET A 1 12.57 11.54 8.95
C MET A 1 12.25 11.01 10.35
N GLU A 2 12.40 11.82 11.40
CA GLU A 2 12.17 11.41 12.80
C GLU A 2 10.71 10.96 13.08
N GLN A 3 9.71 11.63 12.51
CA GLN A 3 8.29 11.33 12.78
C GLN A 3 7.83 9.95 12.27
N VAL A 4 8.28 9.53 11.08
CA VAL A 4 7.94 8.22 10.51
C VAL A 4 8.63 7.11 11.29
N ARG A 5 9.90 7.31 11.64
CA ARG A 5 10.67 6.36 12.44
C ARG A 5 10.07 6.18 13.84
N ASN A 6 9.70 7.26 14.51
CA ASN A 6 9.07 7.22 15.82
C ASN A 6 7.69 6.53 15.79
N LEU A 7 6.92 6.70 14.70
CA LEU A 7 5.65 6.01 14.51
C LEU A 7 5.83 4.48 14.37
N VAL A 8 6.81 4.06 13.59
CA VAL A 8 7.14 2.63 13.37
C VAL A 8 7.59 1.98 14.69
N GLU A 9 8.54 2.62 15.38
CA GLU A 9 9.08 2.12 16.66
C GLU A 9 8.01 2.09 17.76
N ALA A 10 7.16 3.12 17.86
CA ALA A 10 6.12 3.19 18.90
C ALA A 10 4.93 2.26 18.67
N ARG A 11 4.65 1.87 17.41
CA ARG A 11 3.47 1.04 17.06
C ARG A 11 3.81 -0.40 16.66
N ALA A 12 5.09 -0.79 16.76
CA ALA A 12 5.57 -2.14 16.41
C ALA A 12 5.01 -2.65 15.07
N ILE A 13 4.99 -1.77 14.06
CA ILE A 13 4.33 -2.04 12.79
C ILE A 13 5.06 -3.20 12.08
N PRO A 14 4.39 -4.34 11.77
CA PRO A 14 5.06 -5.55 11.29
C PRO A 14 5.36 -5.52 9.78
N TYR A 15 5.27 -4.36 9.14
CA TYR A 15 5.48 -4.19 7.71
C TYR A 15 6.35 -2.97 7.41
N THR A 16 6.97 -2.99 6.22
CA THR A 16 7.88 -1.94 5.79
C THR A 16 7.13 -0.64 5.56
N ILE A 17 7.67 0.46 6.09
CA ILE A 17 7.20 1.82 5.80
C ILE A 17 8.32 2.55 5.11
N TRP A 18 7.99 3.20 3.99
CA TRP A 18 8.93 4.00 3.21
C TRP A 18 8.38 5.42 2.99
N SER A 19 9.26 6.40 2.92
CA SER A 19 8.92 7.81 2.69
C SER A 19 9.27 8.21 1.26
N ASP A 20 8.25 8.35 0.41
CA ASP A 20 8.38 8.75 -0.99
C ASP A 20 8.51 10.28 -1.14
N GLN A 21 9.60 10.87 -0.64
CA GLN A 21 9.77 12.32 -0.62
C GLN A 21 9.85 12.96 -2.02
N GLN A 22 10.33 12.20 -3.00
CA GLN A 22 10.49 12.66 -4.39
C GLN A 22 9.25 12.35 -5.26
N GLY A 23 8.29 11.59 -4.73
CA GLY A 23 7.06 11.22 -5.42
C GLY A 23 7.26 10.19 -6.54
N GLU A 24 8.39 9.48 -6.57
CA GLU A 24 8.73 8.56 -7.65
C GLU A 24 7.84 7.31 -7.60
N ALA A 25 7.56 6.79 -6.40
CA ALA A 25 6.60 5.69 -6.28
C ALA A 25 5.19 6.17 -6.63
N SER A 26 4.75 7.33 -6.13
CA SER A 26 3.43 7.89 -6.48
C SER A 26 3.23 7.98 -7.99
N LYS A 27 4.24 8.45 -8.74
CA LYS A 27 4.22 8.49 -10.21
C LYS A 27 4.16 7.09 -10.84
N ALA A 28 4.99 6.17 -10.37
CA ALA A 28 5.03 4.79 -10.89
C ALA A 28 3.69 4.05 -10.72
N PHE A 29 2.94 4.36 -9.65
CA PHE A 29 1.60 3.82 -9.39
C PHE A 29 0.46 4.59 -10.09
N GLY A 30 0.76 5.33 -11.16
CA GLY A 30 -0.23 6.04 -11.97
C GLY A 30 -0.55 7.46 -11.47
N GLY A 31 0.29 8.02 -10.62
CA GLY A 31 0.09 9.36 -10.04
C GLY A 31 -0.97 9.35 -8.94
N VAL A 32 -0.60 8.86 -7.75
CA VAL A 32 -1.49 8.85 -6.58
C VAL A 32 -1.78 10.30 -6.15
N ARG A 33 -3.04 10.72 -6.30
CA ARG A 33 -3.49 12.11 -6.01
C ARG A 33 -4.30 12.25 -4.74
N LEU A 34 -4.89 11.16 -4.25
CA LEU A 34 -5.77 11.14 -3.09
C LEU A 34 -5.26 10.13 -2.07
N THR A 35 -5.49 10.42 -0.80
CA THR A 35 -5.12 9.53 0.30
C THR A 35 -6.34 9.20 1.16
N PRO A 36 -6.40 7.97 1.72
CA PRO A 36 -5.54 6.83 1.42
C PRO A 36 -5.87 6.22 0.03
N THR A 37 -4.86 5.67 -0.63
CA THR A 37 -5.02 4.82 -1.83
C THR A 37 -4.35 3.48 -1.57
N PHE A 38 -5.06 2.39 -1.83
CA PHE A 38 -4.61 1.03 -1.62
C PHE A 38 -4.37 0.32 -2.95
N PHE A 39 -3.32 -0.50 -2.99
CA PHE A 39 -2.98 -1.33 -4.14
C PHE A 39 -2.73 -2.77 -3.69
N VAL A 40 -3.16 -3.75 -4.50
CA VAL A 40 -2.73 -5.15 -4.38
C VAL A 40 -2.06 -5.55 -5.68
N LEU A 41 -0.86 -6.12 -5.59
CA LEU A 41 -0.09 -6.61 -6.71
C LEU A 41 -0.08 -8.14 -6.68
N ASP A 42 -0.07 -8.78 -7.85
CA ASP A 42 0.20 -10.21 -7.97
C ASP A 42 1.71 -10.51 -7.91
N ALA A 43 2.07 -11.80 -7.90
CA ALA A 43 3.46 -12.26 -7.87
C ALA A 43 4.31 -11.80 -9.09
N ASN A 44 3.68 -11.33 -10.17
CA ASN A 44 4.34 -10.76 -11.34
C ASN A 44 4.38 -9.22 -11.29
N ALA A 45 4.15 -8.63 -10.12
CA ALA A 45 4.11 -7.18 -9.89
C ALA A 45 3.03 -6.44 -10.70
N ARG A 46 1.95 -7.12 -11.12
CA ARG A 46 0.82 -6.47 -11.79
C ARG A 46 -0.20 -6.00 -10.76
N ILE A 47 -0.69 -4.78 -10.90
CA ILE A 47 -1.77 -4.25 -10.07
C ILE A 47 -3.05 -5.03 -10.38
N ARG A 48 -3.62 -5.69 -9.37
CA ARG A 48 -4.88 -6.44 -9.44
C ARG A 48 -6.03 -5.72 -8.75
N TYR A 49 -5.71 -4.75 -7.90
CA TYR A 49 -6.66 -3.91 -7.19
C TYR A 49 -6.06 -2.54 -6.94
N GLN A 50 -6.88 -1.51 -7.12
CA GLN A 50 -6.61 -0.12 -6.74
C GLN A 50 -7.91 0.46 -6.18
N HIS A 51 -7.83 1.13 -5.02
CA HIS A 51 -8.98 1.77 -4.41
C HIS A 51 -8.59 3.02 -3.63
N ILE A 52 -9.46 4.03 -3.67
CA ILE A 52 -9.31 5.31 -2.96
C ILE A 52 -10.42 5.38 -1.92
N GLY A 53 -10.10 5.78 -0.69
CA GLY A 53 -11.09 5.88 0.39
C GLY A 53 -10.89 4.79 1.42
N GLU A 54 -11.96 4.29 2.04
CA GLU A 54 -11.84 3.30 3.11
C GLU A 54 -11.31 1.94 2.61
N PHE A 55 -10.61 1.22 3.48
CA PHE A 55 -10.05 -0.08 3.11
C PHE A 55 -11.14 -1.16 3.10
N ASP A 56 -11.39 -1.73 1.93
CA ASP A 56 -12.33 -2.85 1.75
C ASP A 56 -11.63 -4.18 2.03
N THR A 57 -11.50 -4.51 3.33
CA THR A 57 -10.80 -5.71 3.81
C THR A 57 -11.38 -6.99 3.21
N GLU A 58 -12.71 -7.14 3.19
CA GLU A 58 -13.34 -8.36 2.67
C GLU A 58 -13.02 -8.62 1.20
N ARG A 59 -13.02 -7.57 0.38
CA ARG A 59 -12.68 -7.70 -1.04
C ARG A 59 -11.21 -8.02 -1.22
N VAL A 60 -10.34 -7.42 -0.42
CA VAL A 60 -8.90 -7.65 -0.49
C VAL A 60 -8.56 -9.08 -0.04
N ASP A 61 -9.14 -9.58 1.04
CA ASP A 61 -8.91 -10.94 1.53
C ASP A 61 -9.29 -11.98 0.47
N ARG A 62 -10.49 -11.88 -0.12
CA ARG A 62 -10.92 -12.76 -1.22
C ARG A 62 -10.03 -12.66 -2.45
N LEU A 63 -9.46 -11.49 -2.72
CA LEU A 63 -8.52 -11.32 -3.83
C LEU A 63 -7.19 -12.01 -3.51
N LEU A 64 -6.66 -11.83 -2.30
CA LEU A 64 -5.41 -12.44 -1.88
C LEU A 64 -5.50 -13.96 -1.92
N GLU A 65 -6.59 -14.55 -1.41
CA GLU A 65 -6.85 -16.00 -1.51
C GLU A 65 -6.74 -16.50 -2.96
N ARG A 66 -7.29 -15.76 -3.93
CA ARG A 66 -7.23 -16.13 -5.36
C ARG A 66 -5.85 -15.94 -5.99
N LEU A 67 -5.02 -15.06 -5.44
CA LEU A 67 -3.68 -14.77 -5.97
C LEU A 67 -2.62 -15.71 -5.38
N THR A 68 -2.91 -16.31 -4.22
CA THR A 68 -1.99 -17.23 -3.52
C THR A 68 -2.37 -18.70 -3.62
N SER A 69 -3.61 -19.01 -4.03
CA SER A 69 -4.05 -20.36 -4.42
C SER A 69 -3.42 -20.80 -5.74
#